data_AF-A0A6A9SEA1-F1
#
_entry.id   AF-A0A6A9SEA1-F1
#
_cell.length_a   1.000
_cell.length_b   1.000
_cell.length_c   1.000
_cell.angle_alpha   90.00
_cell.angle_beta   90.00
_cell.angle_gamma   90.00
#
_symmetry.space_group_name_H-M   'P 1'
#
loop_
_entity.id
_entity.type
_entity.pdbx_description
1 polymer ?
#
loop_
_entity_poly.entity_id
_entity_poly.type
_entity_poly.pdbx_seq_one_letter_code
_entity_poly.pdbx_strand_id
1 'polypeptide(L)'
;MSNADAATQHVLEWVRENTEPVADGEQSNHGAVWAGGSNLKGQARKDRIPFDVDELDAALDELQESGDIITWFGLVAPATDEYLDAIIENEVQSDITRNVLIGKCNRLKSGQEVTA
;
A
#
# COMPACT_ATOMS: atom_id res chain seq x y z
N MET A 1 -2.90 3.53 -23.76
CA MET A 1 -2.57 2.86 -22.50
C MET A 1 -1.48 1.86 -22.79
N SER A 2 -0.34 2.03 -22.14
CA SER A 2 0.73 1.02 -22.11
C SER A 2 0.30 -0.16 -21.23
N ASN A 3 1.00 -1.30 -21.32
CA ASN A 3 0.73 -2.43 -20.41
C ASN A 3 1.07 -2.07 -18.95
N ALA A 4 2.06 -1.19 -18.77
CA ALA A 4 2.43 -0.65 -17.46
C ALA A 4 1.28 0.18 -16.85
N ASP A 5 0.66 1.07 -17.63
CA ASP A 5 -0.49 1.87 -17.16
C ASP A 5 -1.63 0.94 -16.68
N ALA A 6 -1.85 -0.18 -17.38
CA ALA A 6 -2.90 -1.13 -17.03
C ALA A 6 -2.57 -1.90 -15.73
N ALA A 7 -1.31 -2.31 -15.53
CA ALA A 7 -0.87 -2.95 -14.29
C ALA A 7 -0.98 -1.99 -13.10
N THR A 8 -0.51 -0.75 -13.25
CA THR A 8 -0.57 0.32 -12.24
C THR A 8 -2.02 0.59 -11.81
N GLN A 9 -2.96 0.73 -12.76
CA GLN A 9 -4.37 0.90 -12.43
C GLN A 9 -4.96 -0.33 -11.72
N HIS A 10 -4.59 -1.54 -12.16
CA HIS A 10 -5.06 -2.78 -11.54
C HIS A 10 -4.58 -2.93 -10.09
N VAL A 11 -3.31 -2.63 -9.81
CA VAL A 11 -2.78 -2.65 -8.44
C VAL A 11 -3.53 -1.65 -7.57
N LEU A 12 -3.71 -0.42 -8.04
CA LEU A 12 -4.37 0.62 -7.27
C LEU A 12 -5.83 0.27 -6.95
N GLU A 13 -6.57 -0.25 -7.92
CA GLU A 13 -7.95 -0.72 -7.74
C GLU A 13 -7.99 -1.88 -6.74
N TRP A 14 -7.14 -2.89 -6.90
CA TRP A 14 -7.07 -4.02 -5.99
C TRP A 14 -6.77 -3.59 -4.55
N VAL A 15 -5.83 -2.67 -4.35
CA VAL A 15 -5.50 -2.14 -3.01
C VAL A 15 -6.72 -1.44 -2.41
N ARG A 16 -7.45 -0.63 -3.18
CA ARG A 16 -8.67 0.06 -2.70
C ARG A 16 -9.80 -0.90 -2.33
N GLU A 17 -9.94 -2.02 -3.05
CA GLU A 17 -10.96 -3.02 -2.77
C GLU A 17 -10.64 -3.90 -1.54
N ASN A 18 -9.37 -3.94 -1.14
CA ASN A 18 -8.88 -4.82 -0.07
C ASN A 18 -8.39 -4.05 1.15
N THR A 19 -8.67 -2.75 1.22
CA THR A 19 -8.34 -1.90 2.37
C THR A 19 -9.47 -0.94 2.69
N GLU A 20 -9.54 -0.48 3.94
CA GLU A 20 -10.42 0.57 4.44
C GLU A 20 -9.65 1.47 5.41
N PRO A 21 -9.92 2.80 5.44
CA PRO A 21 -9.21 3.74 6.32
C PRO A 21 -9.76 3.68 7.76
N VAL A 22 -9.81 2.49 8.35
CA VAL A 22 -10.36 2.25 9.68
C VAL A 22 -9.28 1.66 10.58
N ALA A 23 -8.87 2.42 11.59
CA ALA A 23 -7.94 1.93 12.60
C ALA A 23 -8.63 0.91 13.54
N ASP A 24 -7.98 -0.24 13.73
CA ASP A 24 -8.41 -1.39 14.52
C ASP A 24 -7.31 -1.93 15.46
N GLY A 25 -6.13 -1.29 15.48
CA GLY A 25 -4.93 -1.72 16.21
C GLY A 25 -4.18 -2.89 15.56
N GLU A 26 -4.67 -3.46 14.45
CA GLU A 26 -4.04 -4.59 13.78
C GLU A 26 -3.09 -4.15 12.66
N GLN A 27 -1.81 -4.52 12.82
CA GLN A 27 -0.73 -4.18 11.89
C GLN A 27 -0.38 -5.37 10.99
N SER A 28 -1.35 -5.85 10.22
CA SER A 28 -1.17 -7.00 9.32
C SER A 28 -2.14 -6.94 8.14
N ASN A 29 -2.01 -7.88 7.20
CA ASN A 29 -2.96 -8.05 6.09
C ASN A 29 -4.31 -8.68 6.52
N HIS A 30 -4.54 -8.85 7.81
CA HIS A 30 -5.83 -9.21 8.39
C HIS A 30 -6.58 -7.99 8.95
N GLY A 31 -5.89 -6.88 9.19
CA GLY A 31 -6.50 -5.61 9.60
C GLY A 31 -7.10 -4.87 8.40
N ALA A 32 -7.97 -3.90 8.67
CA ALA A 32 -8.70 -3.20 7.62
C ALA A 32 -7.79 -2.28 6.76
N VAL A 33 -6.76 -1.68 7.36
CA VAL A 33 -5.96 -0.63 6.71
C VAL A 33 -4.98 -1.16 5.65
N TRP A 34 -4.57 -2.42 5.75
CA TRP A 34 -3.45 -2.97 4.99
C TRP A 34 -3.86 -4.17 4.15
N ALA A 35 -3.51 -4.16 2.87
CA ALA A 35 -3.58 -5.34 2.02
C ALA A 35 -2.19 -6.02 1.94
N GLY A 36 -2.16 -7.34 1.82
CA GLY A 36 -0.92 -8.09 1.64
C GLY A 36 -0.48 -8.12 0.17
N GLY A 37 0.58 -7.42 -0.21
CA GLY A 37 1.09 -7.42 -1.59
C GLY A 37 1.51 -8.82 -2.08
N SER A 38 1.89 -9.72 -1.17
CA SER A 38 2.14 -11.13 -1.47
C SER A 38 0.89 -11.88 -1.96
N ASN A 39 -0.32 -11.47 -1.55
CA ASN A 39 -1.58 -12.05 -2.03
C ASN A 39 -1.80 -11.68 -3.51
N LEU A 40 -1.58 -10.42 -3.87
CA LEU A 40 -1.67 -9.95 -5.26
C LEU A 40 -0.67 -10.69 -6.16
N LYS A 41 0.60 -10.78 -5.75
CA LYS A 41 1.62 -11.60 -6.45
C LYS A 41 1.23 -13.08 -6.53
N GLY A 42 0.57 -13.59 -5.50
CA GLY A 42 0.03 -14.95 -5.48
C GLY A 42 -1.07 -15.20 -6.52
N GLN A 43 -1.80 -14.17 -6.93
CA GLN A 43 -2.78 -14.24 -8.02
C GLN A 43 -2.08 -14.29 -9.38
N ALA A 44 -1.07 -13.44 -9.60
CA ALA A 44 -0.23 -13.47 -10.81
C ALA A 44 0.43 -14.84 -11.02
N ARG A 45 1.07 -15.40 -9.99
CA ARG A 45 1.69 -16.75 -10.05
C ARG A 45 0.72 -17.89 -10.36
N LYS A 46 -0.60 -17.66 -10.22
CA LYS A 46 -1.66 -18.63 -10.50
C LYS A 46 -2.41 -18.30 -11.79
N ASP A 47 -1.88 -17.38 -12.60
CA ASP A 47 -2.46 -16.89 -13.85
C ASP A 47 -3.92 -16.41 -13.69
N ARG A 48 -4.26 -15.84 -12.52
CA ARG A 48 -5.61 -15.34 -12.20
C ARG A 48 -5.86 -13.92 -12.68
N ILE A 49 -4.80 -13.23 -13.04
CA ILE A 49 -4.80 -11.87 -13.57
C ILE A 49 -3.88 -11.84 -14.79
N PRO A 50 -4.05 -10.90 -15.72
CA PRO A 50 -3.32 -10.89 -16.99
C PRO A 50 -1.91 -10.27 -16.89
N PHE A 51 -1.35 -10.17 -15.69
CA PHE A 51 -0.05 -9.56 -15.41
C PHE A 51 0.85 -10.55 -14.69
N ASP A 52 2.14 -10.55 -15.02
CA ASP A 52 3.13 -11.34 -14.30
C ASP A 52 3.62 -10.65 -13.03
N VAL A 53 4.52 -11.32 -12.29
CA VAL A 53 5.04 -10.79 -11.01
C VAL A 53 5.93 -9.58 -11.24
N ASP A 54 6.69 -9.54 -12.32
CA ASP A 54 7.64 -8.46 -12.61
C ASP A 54 6.89 -7.19 -13.03
N GLU A 55 5.82 -7.34 -13.81
CA GLU A 55 4.89 -6.26 -14.17
C GLU A 55 4.19 -5.66 -12.94
N LEU A 56 3.76 -6.52 -12.01
CA LEU A 56 3.18 -6.05 -10.74
C LEU A 56 4.21 -5.35 -9.85
N ASP A 57 5.46 -5.81 -9.83
CA ASP A 57 6.52 -5.19 -9.05
C ASP A 57 6.88 -3.81 -9.61
N ALA A 58 7.00 -3.69 -10.92
CA ALA A 58 7.18 -2.38 -11.57
C ALA A 58 6.02 -1.42 -11.27
N ALA A 59 4.77 -1.92 -11.30
CA ALA A 59 3.59 -1.12 -10.98
C ALA A 59 3.55 -0.66 -9.51
N LEU A 60 3.94 -1.52 -8.57
CA LEU A 60 4.03 -1.16 -7.15
C LEU A 60 5.12 -0.11 -6.92
N ASP A 61 6.27 -0.25 -7.56
CA ASP A 61 7.36 0.72 -7.46
C ASP A 61 6.94 2.08 -8.03
N GLU A 62 6.29 2.11 -9.20
CA GLU A 62 5.77 3.34 -9.82
C GLU A 62 4.72 4.05 -8.94
N LEU A 63 3.77 3.29 -8.38
CA LEU A 63 2.75 3.84 -7.47
C LEU A 63 3.37 4.37 -6.17
N GLN A 64 4.43 3.73 -5.68
CA GLN A 64 5.12 4.18 -4.48
C GLN A 64 5.93 5.46 -4.75
N GLU A 65 6.61 5.54 -5.89
CA GLU A 65 7.39 6.73 -6.30
C GLU A 65 6.49 7.94 -6.56
N SER A 66 5.33 7.72 -7.17
CA SER A 66 4.31 8.77 -7.37
C SER A 66 3.60 9.21 -6.09
N GLY A 67 3.73 8.43 -5.01
CA GLY A 67 3.06 8.70 -3.73
C GLY A 67 1.57 8.34 -3.73
N ASP A 68 1.11 7.52 -4.66
CA ASP A 68 -0.28 7.03 -4.72
C ASP A 68 -0.54 5.90 -3.70
N ILE A 69 0.51 5.17 -3.32
CA ILE A 69 0.45 4.12 -2.29
C ILE A 69 1.56 4.28 -1.25
N ILE A 70 1.34 3.66 -0.10
CA ILE A 70 2.36 3.43 0.92
C ILE A 70 2.57 1.93 1.11
N THR A 71 3.83 1.53 1.23
CA THR A 71 4.24 0.16 1.51
C THR A 71 4.92 0.04 2.87
N TRP A 72 4.72 -1.10 3.53
CA TRP A 72 5.38 -1.46 4.79
C TRP A 72 5.54 -2.97 4.93
N PHE A 73 6.77 -3.50 4.87
CA PHE A 73 7.07 -4.95 4.98
C PHE A 73 6.19 -5.86 4.09
N GLY A 74 5.91 -5.44 2.85
CA GLY A 74 5.06 -6.20 1.93
C GLY A 74 3.55 -6.01 2.13
N LEU A 75 3.15 -5.17 3.08
CA LEU A 75 1.82 -4.58 3.16
C LEU A 75 1.74 -3.34 2.26
N VAL A 76 0.54 -3.07 1.76
CA VAL A 76 0.26 -1.94 0.88
C VAL A 76 -1.08 -1.31 1.23
N ALA A 77 -1.16 0.01 1.18
CA ALA A 77 -2.37 0.79 1.37
C ALA A 77 -2.34 2.03 0.45
N PRO A 78 -3.49 2.64 0.13
CA PRO A 78 -3.53 3.94 -0.54
C PRO A 78 -2.82 5.01 0.31
N ALA A 79 -2.10 5.94 -0.33
CA ALA A 79 -1.45 7.07 0.35
C ALA A 79 -2.30 8.34 0.31
N THR A 80 -3.60 8.20 0.57
CA THR A 80 -4.51 9.35 0.74
C THR A 80 -4.54 9.80 2.19
N ASP A 81 -4.87 11.06 2.47
CA ASP A 81 -4.88 11.61 3.83
C ASP A 81 -5.67 10.76 4.83
N GLU A 82 -6.84 10.26 4.44
CA GLU A 82 -7.69 9.40 5.28
C GLU A 82 -6.99 8.09 5.67
N TYR A 83 -6.32 7.45 4.71
CA TYR A 83 -5.57 6.21 4.97
C TYR A 83 -4.30 6.48 5.77
N LEU A 84 -3.59 7.56 5.48
CA LEU A 84 -2.37 7.93 6.21
C LEU A 84 -2.70 8.26 7.67
N ASP A 85 -3.82 8.94 7.93
CA ASP A 85 -4.31 9.18 9.30
C ASP A 85 -4.72 7.89 9.99
N ALA A 86 -5.45 7.00 9.30
CA ALA A 86 -5.82 5.69 9.84
C ALA A 86 -4.57 4.86 10.19
N ILE A 87 -3.53 4.85 9.34
CA ILE A 87 -2.26 4.17 9.62
C ILE A 87 -1.57 4.74 10.86
N ILE A 88 -1.51 6.08 10.98
CA ILE A 88 -0.91 6.73 12.14
C ILE A 88 -1.68 6.38 13.41
N GLU A 89 -3.01 6.44 13.38
CA GLU A 89 -3.84 6.03 14.51
C GLU A 89 -3.63 4.56 14.86
N ASN A 90 -3.56 3.68 13.86
CA ASN A 90 -3.29 2.26 14.04
C ASN A 90 -1.92 2.00 14.70
N GLU A 91 -0.90 2.80 14.38
CA GLU A 91 0.42 2.71 15.01
C GLU A 91 0.41 3.20 16.47
N VAL A 92 -0.37 4.24 16.77
CA VAL A 92 -0.54 4.75 18.14
C VAL A 92 -1.31 3.76 19.03
N GLN A 93 -2.25 3.01 18.46
CA GLN A 93 -3.01 1.97 19.17
C GLN A 93 -2.21 0.66 19.37
N SER A 94 -1.16 0.44 18.58
CA SER A 94 -0.37 -0.79 18.64
C SER A 94 0.53 -0.86 19.89
N ASP A 95 0.84 -2.08 20.33
CA ASP A 95 1.74 -2.33 21.47
C ASP A 95 3.14 -1.72 21.28
N ILE A 96 3.59 -1.63 20.02
CA ILE A 96 4.90 -1.09 19.65
C ILE A 96 4.70 -0.10 18.51
N THR A 97 4.62 1.18 18.89
CA THR A 97 4.55 2.28 17.94
C THR A 97 5.84 2.42 17.14
N ARG A 98 5.71 2.40 15.81
CA ARG A 98 6.83 2.53 14.87
C ARG A 98 6.89 3.95 14.33
N ASN A 99 7.66 4.79 15.02
CA ASN A 99 7.85 6.20 14.66
C ASN A 99 8.32 6.42 13.21
N VAL A 100 9.04 5.45 12.62
CA VAL A 100 9.49 5.52 11.22
C VAL A 100 8.31 5.51 10.25
N LEU A 101 7.31 4.66 10.48
CA LEU A 101 6.12 4.58 9.64
C LEU A 101 5.26 5.84 9.77
N ILE A 102 5.07 6.34 10.99
CA ILE A 102 4.41 7.62 11.24
C ILE A 102 5.14 8.77 10.50
N GLY A 103 6.47 8.79 10.55
CA GLY A 103 7.27 9.76 9.81
C GLY A 103 7.13 9.65 8.29
N LYS A 104 6.99 8.43 7.73
CA LYS A 104 6.71 8.20 6.31
C LYS A 104 5.32 8.75 5.94
N CYS A 105 4.29 8.47 6.74
CA CYS A 105 2.93 8.97 6.51
C CYS A 105 2.90 10.50 6.53
N ASN A 106 3.49 11.14 7.54
CA ASN A 106 3.53 12.60 7.63
C ASN A 106 4.24 13.27 6.44
N ARG A 107 5.29 12.65 5.88
CA ARG A 107 5.98 13.15 4.69
C ARG A 107 5.12 13.07 3.44
N LEU A 108 4.39 11.96 3.26
CA LEU A 108 3.44 11.81 2.17
C LEU A 108 2.32 12.85 2.27
N LYS A 109 1.76 13.06 3.47
CA LYS A 109 0.75 14.10 3.72
C LYS A 109 1.24 15.52 3.41
N SER A 110 2.51 15.82 3.70
CA SER A 110 3.09 17.14 3.43
C SER A 110 3.52 17.33 1.96
N GLY A 111 3.39 16.30 1.11
CA GLY A 111 3.89 16.32 -0.27
C GLY A 111 5.42 16.36 -0.37
N GLN A 112 6.12 15.92 0.68
CA GLN A 112 7.59 15.83 0.67
C GLN A 112 8.01 14.47 0.11
N GLU A 113 8.94 14.48 -0.85
CA GLU A 113 9.50 13.26 -1.46
C GLU A 113 10.01 12.28 -0.39
N VAL A 114 9.59 11.01 -0.51
CA VAL A 114 10.05 9.92 0.37
C VAL A 114 11.39 9.42 -0.16
N THR A 115 12.49 10.03 0.27
CA THR A 115 13.82 9.48 0.03
C THR A 115 14.05 8.25 0.92
N ALA A 116 14.42 7.14 0.26
CA ALA A 116 14.70 5.82 0.85
C ALA A 116 15.86 5.84 1.85
#